data_AF-A0A0D8XG79-F1
#
_entry.id   AF-A0A0D8XG79-F1
#
_cell.length_a   1.000
_cell.length_b   1.000
_cell.length_c   1.000
_cell.angle_alpha   90.00
_cell.angle_beta   90.00
_cell.angle_gamma   90.00
#
_symmetry.space_group_name_H-M   'P 1'
#
loop_
_entity.id
_entity.type
_entity.pdbx_description
1 polymer ?
#
loop_
_entity_poly.entity_id
_entity_poly.type
_entity_poly.pdbx_seq_one_letter_code
_entity_poly.pdbx_strand_id
1 'polypeptide(L)'
;MLSPRLDIHCLQPRSDKKISIINCYSPTGAANKSKLNAFYNELGKVIRKEISFYKFVDVDFNARIETMKKKHYRIGKFGLGDRSENGGRLAALVSTLGLFHGNSFFVKKEHRPWTCELPN
;
A
#
# COMPACT_ATOMS: atom_id res chain seq x y z
N MET A 1 -14.99 2.82 -15.68
CA MET A 1 -13.71 2.15 -16.04
C MET A 1 -12.76 2.28 -14.87
N LEU A 2 -12.04 1.21 -14.52
CA LEU A 2 -10.88 1.30 -13.63
C LEU A 2 -9.75 2.01 -14.39
N SER A 3 -8.97 2.84 -13.69
CA SER A 3 -7.71 3.36 -14.22
C SER A 3 -6.82 2.21 -14.70
N PRO A 4 -6.04 2.39 -15.79
CA PRO A 4 -5.14 1.37 -16.30
C PRO A 4 -4.07 0.92 -15.29
N ARG A 5 -3.99 1.59 -14.13
CA ARG A 5 -3.08 1.31 -13.03
C ARG A 5 -3.70 0.47 -11.92
N LEU A 6 -4.96 0.07 -12.03
CA LEU A 6 -5.69 -0.68 -11.01
C LEU A 6 -6.23 -1.97 -11.60
N ASP A 7 -5.84 -3.10 -11.00
CA ASP A 7 -6.37 -4.42 -11.32
C ASP A 7 -6.88 -5.10 -10.04
N ILE A 8 -7.91 -5.93 -10.16
CA ILE A 8 -8.49 -6.67 -9.04
C ILE A 8 -8.60 -8.12 -9.42
N HIS A 9 -7.84 -8.95 -8.73
CA HIS A 9 -7.94 -10.39 -8.83
C HIS A 9 -8.73 -10.96 -7.66
N CYS A 10 -9.83 -11.64 -7.95
CA CYS A 10 -10.67 -12.28 -6.93
C CYS A 10 -10.39 -13.78 -6.90
N LEU A 11 -10.00 -14.27 -5.73
CA LEU A 11 -9.82 -15.69 -5.44
C LEU A 11 -10.95 -16.16 -4.54
N GLN A 12 -11.56 -17.28 -4.91
CA GLN A 12 -12.46 -18.04 -4.06
C GLN A 12 -11.84 -19.42 -3.87
N PRO A 13 -11.09 -19.64 -2.77
CA PRO A 13 -10.69 -20.99 -2.38
C PRO A 13 -11.94 -21.86 -2.18
N ARG A 14 -11.78 -23.17 -1.94
CA ARG A 14 -12.92 -24.04 -1.58
C ARG A 14 -13.66 -23.65 -0.28
N SER A 15 -13.22 -22.59 0.41
CA SER A 15 -13.95 -21.97 1.51
C SER A 15 -14.98 -20.95 1.00
N ASP A 16 -15.95 -20.62 1.84
CA ASP A 16 -16.92 -19.54 1.64
C ASP A 16 -16.30 -18.12 1.68
N LYS A 17 -14.98 -18.02 1.90
CA LYS A 17 -14.27 -16.76 2.09
C LYS A 17 -13.65 -16.27 0.78
N LYS A 18 -14.24 -15.22 0.21
CA LYS A 18 -13.68 -14.50 -0.93
C LYS A 18 -12.43 -13.70 -0.51
N ILE A 19 -11.37 -13.79 -1.31
CA ILE A 19 -10.13 -13.03 -1.16
C ILE A 19 -9.99 -12.13 -2.39
N SER A 20 -9.71 -10.85 -2.19
CA SER A 20 -9.35 -9.95 -3.29
C SER A 20 -7.91 -9.49 -3.16
N ILE A 21 -7.18 -9.55 -4.26
CA ILE A 21 -5.87 -8.95 -4.45
C ILE A 21 -6.09 -7.75 -5.36
N ILE A 22 -5.93 -6.56 -4.81
CA ILE A 22 -5.99 -5.30 -5.54
C ILE A 22 -4.54 -4.93 -5.86
N ASN A 23 -4.17 -5.07 -7.13
CA ASN A 23 -2.87 -4.68 -7.62
C ASN A 23 -2.96 -3.25 -8.16
N CYS A 24 -2.04 -2.37 -7.78
CA CYS A 24 -1.99 -1.06 -8.42
C CYS A 24 -0.60 -0.43 -8.52
N TYR A 25 -0.42 0.40 -9.54
CA TYR A 25 0.83 1.09 -9.81
C TYR A 25 0.74 2.59 -9.55
N SER A 26 1.41 3.06 -8.50
CA SER A 26 1.39 4.47 -8.11
C SER A 26 1.99 5.37 -9.21
N PRO A 27 1.45 6.59 -9.43
CA PRO A 27 2.15 7.60 -10.21
C PRO A 27 3.55 7.85 -9.65
N THR A 28 4.51 8.04 -10.56
CA THR A 28 5.90 8.39 -10.21
C THR A 28 5.94 9.68 -9.38
N GLY A 29 6.97 9.86 -8.56
CA GLY A 29 7.14 11.08 -7.75
C GLY A 29 7.17 12.39 -8.56
N ALA A 30 7.50 12.33 -9.85
CA ALA A 30 7.43 13.46 -10.78
C ALA A 30 6.00 13.82 -11.25
N ALA A 31 4.98 13.03 -10.91
CA ALA A 31 3.60 13.33 -11.24
C ALA A 31 3.10 14.53 -10.44
N ASN A 32 2.30 15.39 -11.08
CA ASN A 32 1.73 16.53 -10.38
C ASN A 32 0.76 16.10 -9.25
N LYS A 33 0.57 16.99 -8.28
CA LYS A 33 -0.26 16.73 -7.08
C LYS A 33 -1.70 16.33 -7.42
N SER A 34 -2.26 16.85 -8.50
CA SER A 34 -3.62 16.51 -8.96
C SER A 34 -3.73 15.05 -9.37
N LYS A 35 -2.80 14.56 -10.21
CA LYS A 35 -2.75 13.15 -10.64
C LYS A 35 -2.55 12.19 -9.46
N LEU A 36 -1.68 12.55 -8.51
CA LEU A 36 -1.46 11.78 -7.29
C LEU A 36 -2.75 11.71 -6.45
N ASN A 37 -3.39 12.84 -6.18
CA ASN A 37 -4.62 12.87 -5.40
C ASN A 37 -5.76 12.09 -6.08
N ALA A 38 -5.91 12.22 -7.40
CA ALA A 38 -6.89 11.47 -8.18
C ALA A 38 -6.67 9.96 -8.02
N PHE A 39 -5.42 9.50 -8.13
CA PHE A 39 -5.06 8.09 -7.95
C PHE A 39 -5.40 7.57 -6.55
N TYR A 40 -4.98 8.24 -5.48
CA TYR A 40 -5.28 7.79 -4.11
C TYR A 40 -6.78 7.82 -3.80
N ASN A 41 -7.51 8.79 -4.34
CA ASN A 41 -8.97 8.85 -4.22
C ASN A 41 -9.65 7.69 -4.94
N GLU A 42 -9.19 7.35 -6.15
CA GLU A 42 -9.71 6.21 -6.90
C GLU A 42 -9.41 4.88 -6.21
N LEU A 43 -8.16 4.67 -5.79
CA LEU A 43 -7.75 3.49 -5.02
C LEU A 43 -8.59 3.34 -3.74
N GLY A 44 -8.82 4.43 -3.01
CA GLY A 44 -9.69 4.42 -1.84
C GLY A 44 -11.13 4.00 -2.15
N LYS A 45 -11.69 4.44 -3.29
CA LYS A 45 -13.03 4.01 -3.74
C LYS A 45 -13.05 2.52 -4.09
N VAL A 46 -12.03 2.03 -4.80
CA VAL A 46 -11.90 0.61 -5.18
C VAL A 46 -11.86 -0.29 -3.94
N ILE A 47 -10.98 0.03 -2.99
CA ILE A 47 -10.83 -0.76 -1.75
C ILE A 47 -12.13 -0.79 -0.94
N ARG A 48 -12.86 0.33 -0.86
CA ARG A 48 -14.15 0.41 -0.16
C ARG A 48 -15.25 -0.37 -0.87
N LYS A 49 -15.27 -0.35 -2.21
CA LYS A 49 -16.28 -1.04 -3.01
C LYS A 49 -16.08 -2.56 -3.05
N GLU A 50 -14.86 -3.05 -2.93
CA GLU A 50 -14.60 -4.49 -2.94
C GLU A 50 -15.32 -5.18 -1.75
N ILE A 51 -16.01 -6.29 -2.00
CA ILE A 51 -16.74 -7.03 -0.98
C ILE A 51 -16.10 -8.42 -0.89
N SER A 52 -14.99 -8.49 -0.16
CA SER A 52 -14.22 -9.70 0.08
C SER A 52 -13.86 -9.79 1.55
N PHE A 53 -13.81 -11.02 2.07
CA PHE A 53 -13.47 -11.30 3.46
C PHE A 53 -12.03 -10.86 3.76
N TYR A 54 -11.11 -11.18 2.85
CA TYR A 54 -9.73 -10.69 2.90
C TYR A 54 -9.44 -9.78 1.72
N LYS A 55 -8.73 -8.68 1.97
CA LYS A 55 -8.28 -7.74 0.94
C LYS A 55 -6.79 -7.53 1.09
N PHE A 56 -6.05 -7.85 0.04
CA PHE A 56 -4.64 -7.55 -0.08
C PHE A 56 -4.49 -6.42 -1.09
N VAL A 57 -3.75 -5.38 -0.70
CA VAL A 57 -3.44 -4.26 -1.58
C VAL A 57 -1.94 -4.38 -1.86
N ASP A 58 -1.62 -4.91 -3.03
CA ASP A 58 -0.25 -5.09 -3.48
C ASP A 58 0.13 -3.95 -4.41
N VAL A 59 1.09 -3.14 -3.99
CA VAL A 59 1.34 -1.84 -4.59
C VAL A 59 2.79 -1.41 -4.39
N ASP A 60 3.42 -0.96 -5.46
CA ASP A 60 4.58 -0.09 -5.36
C ASP A 60 4.13 1.36 -5.17
N PHE A 61 4.12 1.80 -3.92
CA PHE A 61 3.78 3.18 -3.57
C PHE A 61 4.95 4.14 -3.77
N ASN A 62 6.15 3.64 -4.08
CA ASN A 62 7.41 4.38 -3.99
C ASN A 62 7.45 5.26 -2.72
N ALA A 63 7.17 4.60 -1.59
CA ALA A 63 6.92 5.23 -0.30
C ALA A 63 7.80 4.61 0.77
N ARG A 64 8.50 5.47 1.52
CA ARG A 64 9.23 5.10 2.72
C ARG A 64 8.40 5.46 3.94
N ILE A 65 8.13 4.46 4.78
CA ILE A 65 7.50 4.63 6.09
C ILE A 65 8.56 4.41 7.15
N GLU A 66 8.71 5.41 8.00
CA GLU A 66 9.62 5.37 9.14
C GLU A 66 9.23 4.32 10.18
N THR A 67 10.22 3.87 10.94
CA THR A 67 9.97 3.11 12.16
C THR A 67 9.29 4.00 13.19
N MET A 68 8.02 3.71 13.45
CA MET A 68 7.27 4.46 14.46
C MET A 68 7.70 4.02 15.86
N LYS A 69 8.18 4.98 16.67
CA LYS A 69 8.51 4.76 18.10
C LYS A 69 7.26 4.51 18.97
N LYS A 70 6.09 5.02 18.55
CA LYS A 70 4.79 4.82 19.20
C LYS A 70 3.93 3.85 18.40
N LYS A 71 3.14 3.02 19.10
CA LYS A 71 2.25 2.00 18.51
C LYS A 71 1.12 2.62 17.68
N HIS A 72 1.37 2.93 16.41
CA HIS A 72 0.29 2.84 15.42
C HIS A 72 0.03 1.36 15.19
N TYR A 73 -1.02 0.78 15.77
CA TYR A 73 -1.27 -0.67 15.68
C TYR A 73 -1.43 -1.21 14.25
N ARG A 74 -1.61 -0.32 13.26
CA ARG A 74 -1.73 -0.63 11.82
C ARG A 74 -0.41 -0.53 11.05
N ILE A 75 0.63 0.07 11.64
CA ILE A 75 1.96 0.23 11.04
C ILE A 75 2.97 -0.37 12.04
N GLY A 76 3.64 -1.44 11.63
CA GLY A 76 4.61 -2.13 12.46
C GLY A 76 5.89 -1.33 12.71
N LYS A 77 6.72 -1.87 13.61
CA LYS A 77 7.94 -1.23 14.12
C LYS A 77 9.19 -1.41 13.24
N PHE A 78 9.08 -2.10 12.10
CA PHE A 78 10.21 -2.42 11.24
C PHE A 78 10.15 -1.63 9.92
N GLY A 79 9.88 -0.32 10.02
CA GLY A 79 9.97 0.61 8.90
C GLY A 79 11.42 0.81 8.45
N LEU A 80 11.63 1.52 7.32
CA LEU A 80 12.96 1.76 6.77
C LEU A 80 13.20 3.25 6.47
N GLY A 81 14.14 3.85 7.20
CA GLY A 81 14.57 5.25 7.08
C GLY A 81 13.47 6.29 7.33
N ASP A 82 13.63 7.50 6.83
CA ASP A 82 12.71 8.61 7.11
C ASP A 82 11.43 8.56 6.27
N ARG A 83 10.34 9.10 6.83
CA ARG A 83 9.04 9.17 6.14
C ARG A 83 9.14 10.14 4.95
N SER A 84 9.00 9.58 3.74
CA SER A 84 8.80 10.35 2.51
C SER A 84 7.38 10.98 2.45
N GLU A 85 7.16 11.96 1.56
CA GLU A 85 5.83 12.55 1.33
C GLU A 85 4.79 11.47 0.94
N ASN A 86 5.17 10.55 0.04
CA ASN A 86 4.34 9.40 -0.33
C ASN A 86 4.12 8.43 0.85
N GLY A 87 5.10 8.31 1.75
CA GLY A 87 4.97 7.59 3.02
C GLY A 87 3.91 8.19 3.94
N GLY A 88 3.78 9.51 3.97
CA GLY A 88 2.69 10.20 4.67
C GLY A 88 1.33 9.91 4.06
N ARG A 89 1.21 9.98 2.73
CA ARG A 89 -0.02 9.63 2.00
C ARG A 89 -0.43 8.17 2.25
N LEU A 90 0.53 7.25 2.21
CA LEU A 90 0.29 5.83 2.49
C LEU A 90 -0.16 5.61 3.93
N ALA A 91 0.48 6.25 4.91
CA ALA A 91 0.06 6.17 6.30
C ALA A 91 -1.38 6.68 6.52
N ALA A 92 -1.75 7.79 5.85
CA ALA A 92 -3.11 8.31 5.86
C ALA A 92 -4.10 7.31 5.23
N LEU A 93 -3.79 6.76 4.06
CA LEU A 93 -4.61 5.76 3.38
C LEU A 93 -4.86 4.53 4.26
N VAL A 94 -3.80 3.98 4.87
CA VAL A 94 -3.87 2.82 5.76
C VAL A 94 -4.76 3.10 6.97
N SER A 95 -4.65 4.30 7.56
CA SER A 95 -5.49 4.72 8.67
C SER A 95 -6.96 4.87 8.26
N THR A 96 -7.21 5.61 7.17
CA THR A 96 -8.56 5.95 6.68
C THR A 96 -9.36 4.75 6.15
N LEU A 97 -8.69 3.76 5.59
CA LEU A 97 -9.31 2.54 5.05
C LEU A 97 -9.31 1.37 6.03
N GLY A 98 -8.72 1.55 7.21
CA GLY A 98 -8.64 0.49 8.18
C GLY A 98 -7.79 -0.70 7.71
N LEU A 99 -6.72 -0.44 6.96
CA LEU A 99 -5.76 -1.46 6.51
C LEU A 99 -4.63 -1.66 7.51
N PHE A 100 -3.77 -2.65 7.23
CA PHE A 100 -2.49 -2.88 7.92
C PHE A 100 -1.35 -2.77 6.92
N HIS A 101 -0.27 -2.09 7.30
CA HIS A 101 0.93 -2.00 6.46
C HIS A 101 1.83 -3.22 6.68
N GLY A 102 1.60 -4.28 5.90
CA GLY A 102 2.26 -5.59 6.06
C GLY A 102 3.78 -5.54 6.16
N ASN A 103 4.45 -4.81 5.26
CA ASN A 103 5.92 -4.76 5.19
C ASN A 103 6.61 -4.21 6.45
N SER A 104 5.89 -3.43 7.27
CA SER A 104 6.45 -2.89 8.52
C SER A 104 6.33 -3.80 9.73
N PHE A 105 5.57 -4.91 9.63
CA PHE A 105 5.37 -5.84 10.74
C PHE A 105 6.45 -6.91 10.84
N PHE A 106 7.22 -7.13 9.78
CA PHE A 106 8.20 -8.20 9.70
C PHE A 106 9.62 -7.65 9.68
N VAL A 107 10.52 -8.33 10.39
CA VAL A 107 11.96 -8.06 10.32
C VAL A 107 12.44 -8.40 8.92
N LYS A 108 13.13 -7.46 8.26
CA LYS A 108 13.79 -7.69 6.99
C LYS A 108 15.25 -8.05 7.24
N LYS A 109 15.85 -8.86 6.36
CA LYS A 109 17.29 -9.16 6.40
C LYS A 109 18.09 -7.87 6.18
N GLU A 110 19.13 -7.66 6.97
CA GLU A 110 19.92 -6.42 6.99
C GLU A 110 20.53 -6.07 5.62
N HIS A 111 20.93 -7.07 4.83
CA HIS A 111 21.65 -6.82 3.59
C HIS A 111 20.79 -6.33 2.42
N ARG A 112 19.45 -6.45 2.44
CA ARG A 112 18.53 -5.99 1.36
C ARG A 112 17.10 -5.71 1.85
N PRO A 113 16.85 -4.65 2.65
CA PRO A 113 15.51 -4.34 3.15
C PRO A 113 14.60 -3.57 2.16
N TRP A 114 15.12 -3.17 0.99
CA TRP A 114 14.39 -2.47 -0.06
C TRP A 114 13.81 -3.43 -1.10
N THR A 115 12.71 -3.02 -1.74
CA THR A 115 12.08 -3.76 -2.85
C THR A 115 12.66 -3.36 -4.20
N CYS A 116 13.25 -2.15 -4.31
CA CYS A 116 13.81 -1.60 -5.54
C CYS A 116 15.12 -0.86 -5.23
N GLU A 117 16.12 -1.03 -6.09
CA GLU A 117 17.39 -0.28 -6.11
C GLU A 117 17.45 0.47 -7.43
N LEU A 118 17.76 1.76 -7.42
CA LEU A 118 18.01 2.49 -8.67
C LEU A 118 19.42 2.12 -9.16
N PRO A 119 19.63 1.94 -10.47
CA PRO A 119 20.98 1.78 -10.99
C PRO A 119 21.81 3.03 -10.65
N ASN A 120 23.04 2.79 -10.18
CA ASN A 120 24.05 3.84 -10.00
C ASN A 120 24.47 4.45 -11.34
#